data_AF-V5XBI5-F1
#
_entry.id   AF-V5XBI5-F1
#
_cell.length_a   1.000
_cell.length_b   1.000
_cell.length_c   1.000
_cell.angle_alpha   90.00
_cell.angle_beta   90.00
_cell.angle_gamma   90.00
#
_symmetry.space_group_name_H-M   'P 1'
#
loop_
_entity.id
_entity.type
_entity.pdbx_description
1 polymer ?
#
loop_
_entity_poly.entity_id
_entity_poly.type
_entity_poly.pdbx_seq_one_letter_code
_entity_poly.pdbx_strand_id
1 'polypeptide(L)'
;MSVLVQIGLFELAFGALLGWAVAGNLLAPEMMKRVGIVSPRRIMQAHLDYIMMGVILIAVGLAVPQLAAWIATLVVLGTLLNPTLFLPMAFNEKVTSTTVFKAVSLVSFVATSVGLVGAAVSAL
;
A
#
# COMPACT_ATOMS: atom_id res chain seq x y z
N MET A 1 19.74 10.22 0.66
CA MET A 1 18.72 9.15 0.71
C MET A 1 17.68 9.46 -0.33
N SER A 2 17.31 8.50 -1.20
CA SER A 2 16.34 8.75 -2.26
C SER A 2 14.93 8.96 -1.69
N VAL A 3 14.10 9.72 -2.40
CA VAL A 3 12.70 9.98 -1.99
C VAL A 3 11.92 8.67 -1.87
N LEU A 4 12.19 7.69 -2.74
CA LEU A 4 11.58 6.36 -2.68
C LEU A 4 11.86 5.66 -1.35
N VAL A 5 13.12 5.70 -0.89
CA VAL A 5 13.50 5.09 0.40
C VAL A 5 12.81 5.80 1.56
N GLN A 6 12.70 7.13 1.53
CA GLN A 6 11.97 7.88 2.56
C GLN A 6 10.50 7.46 2.63
N ILE A 7 9.82 7.43 1.48
CA ILE A 7 8.40 7.05 1.42
C ILE A 7 8.22 5.59 1.84
N GLY A 8 9.08 4.68 1.39
CA GLY A 8 9.02 3.28 1.78
C GLY A 8 9.24 3.06 3.28
N LEU A 9 10.08 3.87 3.93
CA LEU A 9 10.24 3.84 5.39
C LEU A 9 8.98 4.33 6.12
N PHE A 10 8.29 5.35 5.59
CA PHE A 10 6.99 5.78 6.13
C PHE A 10 5.91 4.71 5.95
N GLU A 11 5.84 4.05 4.79
CA GLU A 11 4.93 2.92 4.56
C GLU A 11 5.23 1.77 5.52
N LEU A 12 6.50 1.42 5.72
CA LEU A 12 6.91 0.40 6.70
C LEU A 12 6.49 0.76 8.13
N ALA A 13 6.74 2.00 8.54
CA ALA A 13 6.36 2.48 9.87
C ALA A 13 4.83 2.42 10.05
N PHE A 14 4.07 2.86 9.04
CA PHE A 14 2.62 2.79 9.06
C PHE A 14 2.09 1.35 9.07
N GLY A 15 2.68 0.47 8.25
CA GLY A 15 2.41 -0.97 8.27
C GLY A 15 2.65 -1.57 9.65
N ALA A 16 3.79 -1.29 10.29
CA ALA A 16 4.08 -1.74 11.64
C ALA A 16 3.03 -1.26 12.67
N LEU A 17 2.59 0.00 12.57
CA LEU A 17 1.53 0.55 13.42
C LEU A 17 0.18 -0.14 13.18
N LEU A 18 -0.17 -0.47 11.94
CA LEU A 18 -1.37 -1.26 11.63
C LEU A 18 -1.35 -2.66 12.28
N GLY A 19 -0.18 -3.18 12.65
CA GLY A 19 -0.04 -4.41 13.42
C GLY A 19 -0.82 -4.38 14.74
N TRP A 20 -0.97 -3.21 15.36
CA TRP A 20 -1.81 -3.04 16.57
C TRP A 20 -3.30 -3.23 16.28
N ALA A 21 -3.79 -2.76 15.13
CA ALA A 21 -5.18 -2.97 14.72
C ALA A 21 -5.42 -4.45 14.39
N VAL A 22 -4.44 -5.13 13.79
CA VAL A 22 -4.47 -6.58 13.58
C VAL A 22 -4.52 -7.34 14.91
N ALA A 23 -3.62 -7.02 15.85
CA ALA A 23 -3.61 -7.65 17.17
C ALA A 23 -4.90 -7.38 17.95
N GLY A 24 -5.42 -6.15 17.88
CA GLY A 24 -6.69 -5.76 18.48
C GLY A 24 -7.88 -6.57 17.96
N ASN A 25 -7.89 -6.92 16.66
CA ASN A 25 -8.92 -7.80 16.11
C ASN A 25 -8.88 -9.23 16.67
N LEU A 26 -7.70 -9.71 17.09
CA LEU A 26 -7.55 -11.04 17.70
C LEU A 26 -7.84 -11.02 19.21
N LEU A 27 -7.35 -9.99 19.91
CA LEU A 27 -7.40 -9.91 21.37
C LEU A 27 -8.69 -9.26 21.90
N ALA A 28 -9.31 -8.38 21.13
CA ALA A 28 -10.50 -7.61 21.54
C ALA A 28 -11.45 -7.35 20.35
N PRO A 29 -11.99 -8.39 19.69
CA PRO A 29 -12.82 -8.25 18.49
C PRO A 29 -14.07 -7.37 18.70
N GLU A 30 -14.67 -7.42 19.88
CA GLU A 30 -15.86 -6.60 20.21
C GLU A 30 -15.53 -5.10 20.30
N MET A 31 -14.30 -4.73 20.71
CA MET A 31 -13.86 -3.34 20.67
C MET A 31 -13.66 -2.87 19.23
N MET A 32 -13.10 -3.72 18.36
CA MET A 32 -12.86 -3.39 16.95
C MET A 32 -14.16 -3.22 16.17
N LYS A 33 -15.19 -4.03 16.45
CA LYS A 33 -16.54 -3.85 15.89
C LYS A 33 -17.14 -2.51 16.27
N ARG A 34 -16.94 -2.04 17.52
CA ARG A 34 -17.42 -0.71 17.96
C ARG A 34 -16.75 0.44 17.24
N VAL A 35 -15.50 0.26 16.80
CA VAL A 35 -14.77 1.22 15.95
C VAL A 35 -15.27 1.20 14.50
N GLY A 36 -16.15 0.26 14.13
CA GLY A 36 -16.74 0.16 12.80
C GLY A 36 -15.95 -0.72 11.84
N ILE A 37 -14.99 -1.51 12.32
CA ILE A 37 -14.30 -2.50 11.49
C ILE A 37 -15.26 -3.65 11.20
N VAL A 38 -15.73 -3.73 9.96
CA VAL A 38 -16.63 -4.77 9.46
C VAL A 38 -15.84 -5.98 8.97
N SER A 39 -14.65 -5.75 8.40
CA SER A 39 -13.84 -6.80 7.77
C SER A 39 -12.41 -6.80 8.31
N PRO A 40 -12.14 -7.46 9.46
CA PRO A 40 -10.80 -7.56 10.07
C PRO A 40 -9.73 -8.10 9.12
N ARG A 41 -10.13 -9.01 8.21
CA ARG A 41 -9.24 -9.56 7.19
C ARG A 41 -8.66 -8.48 6.27
N ARG A 42 -9.41 -7.42 5.98
CA ARG A 42 -8.94 -6.29 5.15
C ARG A 42 -7.89 -5.45 5.87
N ILE A 43 -7.96 -5.34 7.19
CA ILE A 43 -6.90 -4.70 8.00
C ILE A 43 -5.60 -5.53 7.93
N MET A 44 -5.69 -6.85 8.04
CA MET A 44 -4.53 -7.72 7.86
C MET A 44 -3.92 -7.60 6.46
N GLN A 45 -4.77 -7.54 5.43
CA GLN A 45 -4.32 -7.31 4.05
C GLN A 45 -3.61 -5.96 3.91
N ALA A 46 -4.20 -4.87 4.44
CA ALA A 46 -3.58 -3.55 4.44
C ALA A 46 -2.22 -3.57 5.15
N HIS A 47 -2.15 -4.17 6.34
CA HIS A 47 -0.92 -4.30 7.13
C HIS A 47 0.21 -4.96 6.33
N LEU A 48 -0.05 -6.15 5.77
CA LEU A 48 0.95 -6.89 5.01
C LEU A 48 1.32 -6.14 3.72
N ASP A 49 0.35 -5.54 3.04
CA ASP A 49 0.59 -4.86 1.78
C ASP A 49 1.40 -3.57 1.97
N TYR A 50 1.16 -2.78 3.04
CA TYR A 50 2.02 -1.63 3.37
C TYR A 50 3.46 -2.06 3.66
N ILE A 51 3.66 -3.20 4.33
CA ILE A 51 5.01 -3.71 4.58
C ILE A 51 5.68 -4.09 3.25
N MET A 52 4.99 -4.87 2.41
CA MET A 52 5.54 -5.33 1.14
C MET A 52 5.84 -4.17 0.19
N MET A 53 4.90 -3.24 0.02
CA MET A 53 5.05 -2.07 -0.84
C MET A 53 6.15 -1.12 -0.35
N GLY A 54 6.27 -0.95 0.97
CA GLY A 54 7.34 -0.16 1.58
C GLY A 54 8.73 -0.78 1.35
N VAL A 55 8.84 -2.11 1.48
CA VAL A 55 10.08 -2.85 1.14
C VAL A 55 10.40 -2.71 -0.34
N ILE A 56 9.41 -2.82 -1.24
CA ILE A 56 9.60 -2.64 -2.68
C ILE A 56 10.15 -1.24 -2.98
N LEU A 57 9.56 -0.19 -2.39
CA LEU A 57 10.05 1.19 -2.57
C LEU A 57 11.50 1.36 -2.12
N ILE A 58 11.86 0.81 -0.96
CA ILE A 58 13.22 0.86 -0.45
C ILE A 58 14.16 0.09 -1.40
N ALA A 59 13.79 -1.12 -1.80
CA ALA A 59 14.59 -1.94 -2.69
C ALA A 59 14.83 -1.26 -4.04
N VAL A 60 13.79 -0.74 -4.70
CA VAL A 60 13.90 0.00 -5.97
C VAL A 60 14.73 1.27 -5.78
N GLY A 61 14.49 2.03 -4.71
CA GLY A 61 15.20 3.26 -4.42
C GLY A 61 16.68 3.09 -4.09
N LEU A 62 17.11 1.88 -3.71
CA LEU A 62 18.51 1.50 -3.49
C LEU A 62 19.14 0.84 -4.73
N ALA A 63 18.38 0.01 -5.45
CA ALA A 63 18.87 -0.73 -6.61
C ALA A 63 18.99 0.13 -7.87
N VAL A 64 18.12 1.13 -8.05
CA VAL A 64 18.06 1.99 -9.25
C VAL A 64 18.12 3.47 -8.85
N PRO A 65 19.29 3.97 -8.39
CA PRO A 65 19.40 5.30 -7.81
C PRO A 65 19.17 6.46 -8.79
N GLN A 66 19.33 6.26 -10.11
CA GLN A 66 19.04 7.25 -11.15
C GLN A 66 17.75 6.94 -11.93
N LEU A 67 16.72 6.46 -11.24
CA LEU A 67 15.44 6.18 -11.87
C LEU A 67 14.80 7.47 -12.42
N ALA A 68 14.29 7.41 -13.66
CA ALA A 68 13.60 8.56 -14.25
C ALA A 68 12.41 9.01 -13.39
N ALA A 69 12.25 10.32 -13.22
CA ALA A 69 11.31 10.90 -12.26
C ALA A 69 9.85 10.46 -12.48
N TRP A 70 9.43 10.28 -13.73
CA TRP A 70 8.09 9.80 -14.05
C TRP A 70 7.88 8.33 -13.63
N ILE A 71 8.89 7.47 -13.76
CA ILE A 71 8.84 6.07 -13.30
C ILE A 71 8.79 6.03 -11.78
N ALA A 72 9.67 6.78 -11.12
CA ALA A 72 9.68 6.95 -9.67
C ALA A 72 8.30 7.38 -9.13
N THR A 73 7.65 8.33 -9.81
CA THR A 73 6.31 8.80 -9.43
C THR A 73 5.26 7.70 -9.58
N LEU A 74 5.29 6.92 -10.66
CA LEU A 74 4.36 5.80 -10.86
C LEU A 74 4.55 4.70 -9.82
N VAL A 75 5.80 4.36 -9.47
CA VAL A 75 6.09 3.38 -8.41
C VAL A 75 5.50 3.88 -7.09
N VAL A 76 5.83 5.11 -6.68
CA VAL A 76 5.31 5.70 -5.42
C VAL A 76 3.79 5.75 -5.38
N LEU A 77 3.14 6.18 -6.46
CA LEU A 77 1.68 6.23 -6.51
C LEU A 77 1.06 4.84 -6.38
N GLY A 78 1.61 3.85 -7.10
CA GLY A 78 1.11 2.48 -7.05
C GLY A 78 1.30 1.83 -5.66
N THR A 79 2.49 1.97 -5.07
CA THR A 79 2.85 1.39 -3.78
C THR A 79 2.09 2.03 -2.62
N LEU A 80 1.71 3.30 -2.72
CA LEU A 80 0.85 3.95 -1.73
C LEU A 80 -0.61 3.57 -1.91
N LEU A 81 -1.13 3.57 -3.13
CA LEU A 81 -2.55 3.38 -3.38
C LEU A 81 -3.00 1.93 -3.13
N ASN A 82 -2.21 0.93 -3.52
CA ASN A 82 -2.55 -0.49 -3.34
C ASN A 82 -2.92 -0.84 -1.87
N PRO A 83 -2.06 -0.60 -0.88
CA PRO A 83 -2.35 -0.94 0.50
C PRO A 83 -3.46 -0.04 1.08
N THR A 84 -3.50 1.22 0.64
CA THR A 84 -4.53 2.18 1.08
C THR A 84 -5.93 1.76 0.68
N LEU A 85 -6.11 1.10 -0.48
CA LEU A 85 -7.42 0.62 -0.93
C LEU A 85 -8.04 -0.41 0.03
N PHE A 86 -7.23 -1.14 0.79
CA PHE A 86 -7.74 -2.11 1.79
C PHE A 86 -8.31 -1.46 3.04
N LEU A 87 -7.89 -0.24 3.39
CA LEU A 87 -8.40 0.48 4.56
C LEU A 87 -9.91 0.78 4.47
N PRO A 88 -10.44 1.44 3.42
CA PRO A 88 -11.88 1.71 3.33
C PRO A 88 -12.69 0.41 3.20
N MET A 89 -12.12 -0.63 2.59
CA MET A 89 -12.76 -1.95 2.53
C MET A 89 -12.95 -2.59 3.92
N ALA A 90 -12.12 -2.24 4.90
CA ALA A 90 -12.27 -2.74 6.27
C ALA A 90 -13.50 -2.16 7.00
N PHE A 91 -13.91 -0.94 6.65
CA PHE A 91 -15.05 -0.26 7.25
C PHE A 91 -16.34 -0.43 6.44
N ASN A 92 -16.24 -0.60 5.12
CA ASN A 92 -17.40 -0.81 4.26
C ASN A 92 -17.05 -1.60 3.00
N GLU A 93 -17.48 -2.86 2.94
CA GLU A 93 -17.21 -3.75 1.80
C GLU A 93 -17.89 -3.27 0.50
N LYS A 94 -18.99 -2.50 0.60
CA LYS A 94 -19.70 -1.96 -0.57
C LYS A 94 -18.91 -0.89 -1.31
N VAL A 95 -17.84 -0.34 -0.71
CA VAL A 95 -16.97 0.63 -1.41
C VAL A 95 -16.42 0.05 -2.71
N THR A 96 -16.19 -1.26 -2.76
CA THR A 96 -15.69 -1.98 -3.94
C THR A 96 -16.60 -1.89 -5.18
N SER A 97 -17.91 -1.66 -4.99
CA SER A 97 -18.86 -1.55 -6.10
C SER A 97 -18.87 -0.15 -6.73
N THR A 98 -18.33 0.86 -6.04
CA THR A 98 -18.34 2.25 -6.49
C THR A 98 -17.41 2.46 -7.69
N THR A 99 -17.84 3.30 -8.63
CA THR A 99 -17.05 3.63 -9.82
C THR A 99 -15.71 4.27 -9.46
N VAL A 100 -15.70 5.10 -8.41
CA VAL A 100 -14.48 5.75 -7.91
C VAL A 100 -13.47 4.70 -7.43
N PHE A 101 -13.89 3.74 -6.60
CA PHE A 101 -12.99 2.70 -6.11
C PHE A 101 -12.41 1.85 -7.23
N LYS A 102 -13.22 1.50 -8.24
CA LYS A 102 -12.77 0.75 -9.42
C LYS A 102 -11.75 1.54 -10.24
N ALA A 103 -12.00 2.84 -10.44
CA ALA A 103 -11.10 3.72 -11.17
C ALA A 103 -9.75 3.88 -10.43
N VAL A 104 -9.77 4.15 -9.12
CA VAL A 104 -8.54 4.27 -8.31
C VAL A 104 -7.79 2.95 -8.27
N SER A 105 -8.48 1.81 -8.12
CA SER A 105 -7.86 0.49 -8.20
C SER A 105 -7.16 0.28 -9.55
N LEU A 106 -7.82 0.58 -10.66
CA LEU A 106 -7.23 0.45 -11.99
C LEU A 106 -5.99 1.33 -12.14
N VAL A 107 -6.08 2.59 -11.75
CA VAL A 107 -4.94 3.53 -11.79
C VAL A 107 -3.78 3.02 -10.94
N SER A 108 -4.06 2.51 -9.74
CA SER A 108 -3.05 1.93 -8.84
C SER A 108 -2.33 0.75 -9.48
N PHE A 109 -3.09 -0.19 -10.07
CA PHE A 109 -2.52 -1.37 -10.73
C PHE A 109 -1.69 -0.99 -11.96
N VAL A 110 -2.18 -0.06 -12.78
CA VAL A 110 -1.44 0.45 -13.95
C VAL A 110 -0.16 1.16 -13.51
N ALA A 111 -0.23 2.04 -12.52
CA ALA A 111 0.93 2.76 -12.00
C ALA A 111 1.98 1.82 -11.43
N THR A 112 1.57 0.83 -10.63
CA THR A 112 2.48 -0.18 -10.06
C THR A 112 3.13 -1.01 -11.18
N SER A 113 2.34 -1.49 -12.14
CA SER A 113 2.84 -2.34 -13.23
C SER A 113 3.82 -1.59 -14.13
N VAL A 114 3.42 -0.41 -14.62
CA VAL A 114 4.26 0.41 -15.50
C VAL A 114 5.49 0.92 -14.75
N GLY A 115 5.33 1.34 -13.49
CA GLY A 115 6.42 1.82 -12.65
C GLY A 115 7.48 0.74 -12.40
N LEU A 116 7.08 -0.45 -11.96
CA LEU A 116 8.02 -1.54 -11.66
C LEU A 116 8.66 -2.13 -12.91
N VAL A 117 7.91 -2.28 -14.01
CA VAL A 117 8.49 -2.70 -15.29
C VAL A 117 9.48 -1.65 -15.81
N GLY A 118 9.13 -0.37 -15.73
CA GLY A 118 10.02 0.73 -16.09
C GLY A 118 11.30 0.75 -15.25
N ALA A 119 11.19 0.49 -13.95
CA ALA A 119 12.35 0.38 -13.07
C ALA A 119 13.23 -0.81 -13.42
N ALA A 120 12.65 -1.97 -13.73
CA ALA A 120 13.39 -3.15 -14.17
C ALA A 120 14.14 -2.89 -15.49
N VAL A 121 13.48 -2.28 -16.48
CA VAL A 121 14.11 -1.92 -17.76
C VAL A 121 15.23 -0.90 -17.58
N SER A 122 15.08 0.04 -16.64
CA SER A 122 16.11 1.05 -16.32
C SER A 122 17.34 0.48 -15.61
N ALA A 123 17.25 -0.76 -15.11
CA ALA A 123 18.33 -1.45 -14.41
C ALA A 123 19.15 -2.40 -15.31
N LEU A 124 18.74 -2.55 -16.58
CA LEU A 124 19.46 -3.30 -17.62
C LEU A 124 20.54 -2.43 -18.27
#